data_AF-A0A9X1HQ26-F1
#
_entry.id   AF-A0A9X1HQ26-F1
#
_cell.length_a   1.000
_cell.length_b   1.000
_cell.length_c   1.000
_cell.angle_alpha   90.00
_cell.angle_beta   90.00
_cell.angle_gamma   90.00
#
_symmetry.space_group_name_H-M   'P 1'
#
loop_
_entity.id
_entity.type
_entity.pdbx_description
1 polymer ?
#
loop_
_entity_poly.entity_id
_entity_poly.type
_entity_poly.pdbx_seq_one_letter_code
_entity_poly.pdbx_strand_id
1 'polypeptide(L)'
;MKKSVNHTFRLIAILLTATYFTACNNDEDAVQADTSAEDLEIVSEASFTNTLADEDLEMVELVTEASISGGKTSNHHLPECAVVTRDAENQQVIIDFGEECIGPFGRTRSGKIIISYGGEFNDQMANRVISFDNYVVNNRQISGTIELRNFNRSEEGFLTATRALVGYTVTYPDGNSVTVNGSTLREWIEGEGDGDPLTNVIRITGGYEGTSTRGVRFTHTITEPVIARFACRAQGGFLRTAGIIEMIRKNENFSKERIRTILYGDDICDNTITVIINGREFTITEE
;
A
#
# COMPACT_ATOMS: atom_id res chain seq x y z
N MET A 1 52.88 -90.27 -18.27
CA MET A 1 52.22 -89.44 -17.23
C MET A 1 53.22 -88.34 -16.86
N LYS A 2 53.15 -87.11 -17.41
CA LYS A 2 52.34 -85.94 -16.96
C LYS A 2 52.57 -85.67 -15.45
N LYS A 3 53.04 -84.53 -14.92
CA LYS A 3 53.15 -83.08 -15.30
C LYS A 3 54.20 -82.45 -14.36
N SER A 4 55.20 -81.68 -14.83
CA SER A 4 55.28 -80.21 -15.02
C SER A 4 55.17 -79.33 -13.76
N VAL A 5 56.29 -78.66 -13.48
CA VAL A 5 56.49 -77.48 -12.61
C VAL A 5 55.58 -76.33 -13.02
N ASN A 6 55.07 -75.53 -12.07
CA ASN A 6 54.48 -74.22 -12.36
C ASN A 6 54.94 -73.16 -11.34
N HIS A 7 55.57 -72.12 -11.88
CA HIS A 7 55.88 -70.86 -11.23
C HIS A 7 54.58 -70.06 -10.96
N THR A 8 54.38 -69.62 -9.73
CA THR A 8 53.33 -68.66 -9.39
C THR A 8 53.83 -67.24 -9.63
N PHE A 9 53.46 -66.68 -10.78
CA PHE A 9 53.48 -65.25 -11.09
C PHE A 9 52.14 -64.68 -10.58
N ARG A 10 52.15 -63.74 -9.62
CA ARG A 10 50.92 -63.03 -9.21
C ARG A 10 51.02 -61.56 -9.64
N LEU A 11 50.06 -61.20 -10.49
CA LEU A 11 49.83 -59.86 -11.02
C LEU A 11 49.49 -58.85 -9.92
N ILE A 12 50.01 -57.65 -10.13
CA ILE A 12 49.68 -56.38 -9.47
C ILE A 12 48.23 -56.00 -9.80
N ALA A 13 47.41 -55.73 -8.78
CA ALA A 13 46.13 -55.05 -8.91
C ALA A 13 46.24 -53.67 -8.24
N ILE A 14 46.29 -52.62 -9.06
CA ILE A 14 46.27 -51.22 -8.63
C ILE A 14 44.80 -50.86 -8.35
N LEU A 15 44.50 -50.58 -7.07
CA LEU A 15 43.19 -50.10 -6.63
C LEU A 15 43.11 -48.58 -6.90
N LEU A 16 42.38 -48.17 -7.95
CA LEU A 16 42.00 -46.78 -8.16
C LEU A 16 40.84 -46.44 -7.21
N THR A 17 41.14 -45.80 -6.09
CA THR A 17 40.14 -45.15 -5.24
C THR A 17 39.75 -43.82 -5.86
N ALA A 18 38.58 -43.78 -6.50
CA ALA A 18 37.95 -42.54 -6.95
C ALA A 18 37.43 -41.77 -5.72
N THR A 19 38.13 -40.70 -5.34
CA THR A 19 37.64 -39.72 -4.38
C THR A 19 36.61 -38.83 -5.07
N TYR A 20 35.33 -39.03 -4.74
CA TYR A 20 34.28 -38.09 -5.08
C TYR A 20 34.44 -36.84 -4.22
N PHE A 21 34.93 -35.76 -4.81
CA PHE A 21 34.74 -34.42 -4.26
C PHE A 21 33.27 -34.04 -4.49
N THR A 22 32.45 -34.16 -3.45
CA THR A 22 31.16 -33.45 -3.40
C THR A 22 31.46 -31.98 -3.18
N ALA A 23 31.37 -31.19 -4.25
CA ALA A 23 31.32 -29.74 -4.14
C ALA A 23 30.01 -29.38 -3.43
N CYS A 24 30.10 -28.78 -2.24
CA CYS A 24 28.99 -28.04 -1.66
C CYS A 24 28.60 -26.94 -2.64
N ASN A 25 27.38 -26.98 -3.18
CA ASN A 25 26.79 -25.80 -3.80
C ASN A 25 26.65 -24.73 -2.71
N ASN A 26 27.18 -23.54 -2.99
CA ASN A 26 27.13 -22.41 -2.08
C ASN A 26 25.69 -22.02 -1.75
N ASP A 27 25.47 -21.65 -0.49
CA ASP A 27 24.22 -21.21 0.15
C ASP A 27 23.62 -19.88 -0.42
N GLU A 28 23.90 -19.51 -1.67
CA GLU A 28 23.43 -18.26 -2.27
C GLU A 28 21.93 -18.28 -2.61
N ASP A 29 21.39 -19.45 -2.99
CA ASP A 29 19.98 -19.59 -3.35
C ASP A 29 19.03 -19.48 -2.15
N ALA A 30 19.45 -19.96 -0.97
CA ALA A 30 18.65 -19.90 0.25
C ALA A 30 18.53 -18.48 0.80
N VAL A 31 19.61 -17.70 0.75
CA VAL A 31 19.63 -16.28 1.16
C VAL A 31 18.80 -15.42 0.20
N GLN A 32 18.76 -15.75 -1.09
CA GLN A 32 17.98 -14.98 -2.07
C GLN A 32 16.47 -15.22 -1.94
N ALA A 33 16.04 -16.46 -1.68
CA ALA A 33 14.63 -16.81 -1.49
C ALA A 33 14.00 -16.14 -0.25
N ASP A 34 14.72 -16.12 0.88
CA ASP A 34 14.25 -15.49 2.12
C ASP A 34 14.10 -13.97 1.98
N THR A 35 15.03 -13.31 1.25
CA THR A 35 14.92 -11.88 0.99
C THR A 35 13.71 -11.50 0.12
N SER A 36 13.34 -12.32 -0.87
CA SER A 36 12.16 -12.02 -1.70
C SER A 36 10.84 -12.10 -0.94
N ALA A 37 10.71 -13.01 0.04
CA ALA A 37 9.49 -13.12 0.83
C ALA A 37 9.32 -11.88 1.74
N GLU A 38 10.39 -11.48 2.45
CA GLU A 38 10.40 -10.25 3.26
C GLU A 38 10.10 -9.01 2.39
N ASP A 39 10.67 -8.94 1.19
CA ASP A 39 10.42 -7.81 0.29
C ASP A 39 8.95 -7.73 -0.17
N LEU A 40 8.33 -8.86 -0.48
CA LEU A 40 6.92 -8.92 -0.87
C LEU A 40 5.99 -8.54 0.28
N GLU A 41 6.34 -8.95 1.51
CA GLU A 41 5.64 -8.54 2.72
C GLU A 41 5.66 -7.01 2.88
N ILE A 42 6.84 -6.39 2.76
CA ILE A 42 6.99 -4.92 2.83
C ILE A 42 6.21 -4.21 1.71
N VAL A 43 6.23 -4.75 0.48
CA VAL A 43 5.45 -4.20 -0.63
C VAL A 43 3.95 -4.26 -0.35
N SER A 44 3.46 -5.41 0.15
CA SER A 44 2.06 -5.60 0.52
C SER A 44 1.63 -4.64 1.63
N GLU A 45 2.44 -4.52 2.68
CA GLU A 45 2.23 -3.60 3.80
C GLU A 45 2.13 -2.14 3.37
N ALA A 46 3.05 -1.69 2.51
CA ALA A 46 3.06 -0.32 1.99
C ALA A 46 1.84 -0.07 1.09
N SER A 47 1.51 -1.01 0.19
CA SER A 47 0.34 -0.91 -0.68
C SER A 47 -0.96 -0.82 0.12
N PHE A 48 -1.13 -1.71 1.10
CA PHE A 48 -2.29 -1.74 1.99
C PHE A 48 -2.41 -0.45 2.81
N THR A 49 -1.31 0.00 3.43
CA THR A 49 -1.27 1.24 4.22
C THR A 49 -1.69 2.45 3.39
N ASN A 50 -1.19 2.53 2.15
CA ASN A 50 -1.53 3.63 1.25
C ASN A 50 -2.99 3.53 0.79
N THR A 51 -3.53 2.31 0.56
CA THR A 51 -4.96 2.11 0.27
C THR A 51 -5.84 2.58 1.42
N LEU A 52 -5.49 2.26 2.68
CA LEU A 52 -6.24 2.75 3.83
C LEU A 52 -6.24 4.28 3.91
N ALA A 53 -5.08 4.93 3.71
CA ALA A 53 -5.02 6.38 3.72
C ALA A 53 -5.86 7.03 2.61
N ASP A 54 -5.95 6.39 1.44
CA ASP A 54 -6.82 6.82 0.35
C ASP A 54 -8.31 6.61 0.68
N GLU A 55 -8.70 5.45 1.23
CA GLU A 55 -10.07 5.16 1.65
C GLU A 55 -10.54 6.07 2.80
N ASP A 56 -9.67 6.38 3.76
CA ASP A 56 -10.00 7.28 4.88
C ASP A 56 -10.23 8.72 4.41
N LEU A 57 -9.47 9.19 3.41
CA LEU A 57 -9.76 10.45 2.74
C LEU A 57 -11.09 10.40 1.99
N GLU A 58 -11.42 9.27 1.37
CA GLU A 58 -12.69 9.13 0.66
C GLU A 58 -13.90 9.19 1.60
N MET A 59 -13.76 8.68 2.83
CA MET A 59 -14.75 8.88 3.89
C MET A 59 -14.95 10.35 4.23
N VAL A 60 -13.88 11.16 4.20
CA VAL A 60 -13.93 12.61 4.44
C VAL A 60 -14.58 13.36 3.27
N GLU A 61 -14.28 12.97 2.04
CA GLU A 61 -14.89 13.55 0.84
C GLU A 61 -16.40 13.28 0.80
N LEU A 62 -16.86 12.06 1.17
CA LEU A 62 -18.29 11.75 1.33
C LEU A 62 -19.04 12.76 2.21
N VAL A 63 -18.46 13.13 3.36
CA VAL A 63 -19.07 14.09 4.29
C VAL A 63 -19.03 15.52 3.77
N THR A 64 -17.94 15.85 3.07
CA THR A 64 -17.73 17.17 2.49
C THR A 64 -18.74 17.42 1.35
N GLU A 65 -18.89 16.47 0.43
CA GLU A 65 -19.87 16.51 -0.67
C GLU A 65 -21.32 16.50 -0.17
N ALA A 66 -21.63 15.70 0.86
CA ALA A 66 -22.93 15.73 1.53
C ALA A 66 -23.25 17.12 2.09
N SER A 67 -22.25 17.81 2.63
CA SER A 67 -22.41 19.17 3.15
C SER A 67 -22.58 20.21 2.05
N ILE A 68 -21.86 20.09 0.93
CA ILE A 68 -21.94 20.98 -0.23
C ILE A 68 -23.30 20.88 -0.92
N SER A 69 -23.78 19.66 -1.12
CA SER A 69 -25.07 19.39 -1.79
C SER A 69 -26.30 19.69 -0.92
N GLY A 70 -26.12 20.08 0.35
CA GLY A 70 -27.20 20.26 1.31
C GLY A 70 -27.94 18.95 1.63
N GLY A 71 -27.21 17.83 1.63
CA GLY A 71 -27.75 16.49 1.89
C GLY A 71 -28.41 15.81 0.69
N LYS A 72 -28.07 16.22 -0.55
CA LYS A 72 -28.65 15.69 -1.80
C LYS A 72 -27.63 14.87 -2.61
N THR A 73 -26.73 14.15 -1.95
CA THR A 73 -25.80 13.24 -2.61
C THR A 73 -26.51 12.04 -3.22
N SER A 74 -25.83 11.34 -4.14
CA SER A 74 -26.32 10.06 -4.67
C SER A 74 -26.41 9.00 -3.55
N ASN A 75 -26.98 7.83 -3.86
CA ASN A 75 -27.35 6.78 -2.90
C ASN A 75 -26.19 6.22 -2.02
N HIS A 76 -24.93 6.58 -2.26
CA HIS A 76 -23.78 6.14 -1.47
C HIS A 76 -23.54 7.09 -0.29
N HIS A 77 -24.32 6.88 0.76
CA HIS A 77 -24.19 7.62 2.00
C HIS A 77 -23.03 7.07 2.82
N LEU A 78 -22.55 7.88 3.77
CA LEU A 78 -21.91 7.33 4.96
C LEU A 78 -22.74 6.15 5.49
N PRO A 79 -22.11 5.09 6.00
CA PRO A 79 -22.84 3.96 6.55
C PRO A 79 -23.79 4.45 7.66
N GLU A 80 -25.00 3.86 7.74
CA GLU A 80 -26.06 4.33 8.66
C GLU A 80 -25.63 4.34 10.14
N CYS A 81 -24.62 3.55 10.49
CA CYS A 81 -24.02 3.50 11.81
C CYS A 81 -23.10 4.68 12.13
N ALA A 82 -22.63 5.44 11.13
CA ALA A 82 -21.75 6.58 11.35
C ALA A 82 -22.53 7.84 11.71
N VAL A 83 -22.09 8.54 12.75
CA VAL A 83 -22.66 9.81 13.20
C VAL A 83 -21.72 10.94 12.85
N VAL A 84 -22.21 11.92 12.08
CA VAL A 84 -21.46 13.13 11.76
C VAL A 84 -21.83 14.25 12.71
N THR A 85 -20.83 14.80 13.40
CA THR A 85 -21.00 15.96 14.29
C THR A 85 -20.20 17.14 13.74
N ARG A 86 -20.85 18.30 13.60
CA ARG A 86 -20.19 19.55 13.21
C ARG A 86 -19.93 20.42 14.43
N ASP A 87 -18.65 20.61 14.74
CA ASP A 87 -18.18 21.54 15.75
C ASP A 87 -17.68 22.81 15.06
N ALA A 88 -18.57 23.77 14.86
CA ALA A 88 -18.26 25.02 14.19
C ALA A 88 -17.33 25.92 15.02
N GLU A 89 -17.34 25.80 16.35
CA GLU A 89 -16.52 26.61 17.26
C GLU A 89 -15.03 26.26 17.11
N ASN A 90 -14.74 24.96 16.98
CA ASN A 90 -13.38 24.47 16.79
C ASN A 90 -12.99 24.25 15.32
N GLN A 91 -13.84 24.62 14.36
CA GLN A 91 -13.66 24.36 12.92
C GLN A 91 -13.39 22.88 12.63
N GLN A 92 -14.22 22.02 13.21
CA GLN A 92 -14.10 20.57 13.10
C GLN A 92 -15.38 19.90 12.61
N VAL A 93 -15.21 18.79 11.89
CA VAL A 93 -16.25 17.80 11.60
C VAL A 93 -15.74 16.45 12.06
N ILE A 94 -16.56 15.74 12.82
CA ILE A 94 -16.21 14.45 13.41
C ILE A 94 -17.11 13.40 12.79
N ILE A 95 -16.52 12.34 12.26
CA ILE A 95 -17.21 11.12 11.82
C ILE A 95 -16.97 10.07 12.90
N ASP A 96 -18.01 9.71 13.64
CA ASP A 96 -17.97 8.69 14.69
C ASP A 96 -18.60 7.39 14.19
N PHE A 97 -17.78 6.34 14.10
CA PHE A 97 -18.19 5.02 13.62
C PHE A 97 -18.71 4.11 14.76
N GLY A 98 -18.73 4.59 16.00
CA GLY A 98 -19.12 3.78 17.16
C GLY A 98 -18.20 2.59 17.37
N GLU A 99 -18.78 1.45 17.79
CA GLU A 99 -18.04 0.22 18.08
C GLU A 99 -17.74 -0.62 16.84
N GLU A 100 -18.65 -0.64 15.88
CA GLU A 100 -18.50 -1.39 14.63
C GLU A 100 -19.40 -0.79 13.55
N CYS A 101 -18.81 -0.38 12.44
CA CYS A 101 -19.53 0.22 11.34
C CYS A 101 -18.91 -0.16 9.99
N ILE A 102 -19.67 -0.87 9.17
CA ILE A 102 -19.21 -1.32 7.85
C ILE A 102 -19.45 -0.19 6.85
N GLY A 103 -18.37 0.44 6.42
CA GLY A 103 -18.41 1.55 5.47
C GLY A 103 -18.37 1.11 4.01
N PRO A 104 -18.37 2.07 3.07
CA PRO A 104 -18.02 1.79 1.68
C PRO A 104 -16.64 1.13 1.61
N PHE A 105 -16.43 0.32 0.56
CA PHE A 105 -15.25 -0.56 0.37
C PHE A 105 -15.19 -1.81 1.27
N GLY A 106 -16.26 -2.12 2.00
CA GLY A 106 -16.40 -3.36 2.76
C GLY A 106 -15.51 -3.46 4.00
N ARG A 107 -14.89 -2.34 4.42
CA ARG A 107 -14.09 -2.31 5.65
C ARG A 107 -14.98 -2.08 6.86
N THR A 108 -14.66 -2.77 7.94
CA THR A 108 -15.24 -2.58 9.26
C THR A 108 -14.43 -1.51 9.99
N ARG A 109 -15.11 -0.44 10.43
CA ARG A 109 -14.52 0.75 11.06
C ARG A 109 -15.09 0.95 12.46
N SER A 110 -14.28 1.45 13.39
CA SER A 110 -14.72 1.90 14.71
C SER A 110 -13.89 3.09 15.18
N GLY A 111 -14.36 3.81 16.19
CA GLY A 111 -13.72 5.06 16.64
C GLY A 111 -14.04 6.24 15.72
N LYS A 112 -13.15 7.24 15.64
CA LYS A 112 -13.48 8.52 14.98
C LYS A 112 -12.42 9.03 14.01
N ILE A 113 -12.89 9.61 12.91
CA ILE A 113 -12.12 10.50 12.05
C ILE A 113 -12.49 11.95 12.41
N ILE A 114 -11.49 12.79 12.64
CA ILE A 114 -11.65 14.21 12.98
C ILE A 114 -11.04 15.05 11.86
N ILE A 115 -11.89 15.84 11.20
CA ILE A 115 -11.54 16.72 10.09
C ILE A 115 -11.45 18.14 10.64
N SER A 116 -10.25 18.69 10.72
CA SER A 116 -10.05 20.13 10.96
C SER A 116 -9.90 20.84 9.62
N TYR A 117 -10.65 21.92 9.41
CA TYR A 117 -10.69 22.64 8.13
C TYR A 117 -10.36 24.12 8.28
N GLY A 118 -9.75 24.70 7.25
CA GLY A 118 -9.58 26.15 7.14
C GLY A 118 -10.79 26.80 6.46
N GLY A 119 -11.20 27.98 6.89
CA GLY A 119 -12.33 28.69 6.27
C GLY A 119 -13.68 27.99 6.49
N GLU A 120 -14.43 27.77 5.40
CA GLU A 120 -15.72 27.10 5.42
C GLU A 120 -15.58 25.59 5.12
N PHE A 121 -16.32 24.74 5.83
CA PHE A 121 -16.19 23.28 5.67
C PHE A 121 -16.60 22.79 4.26
N ASN A 122 -17.64 23.40 3.71
CA ASN A 122 -18.19 23.12 2.39
C ASN A 122 -17.45 23.85 1.26
N ASP A 123 -16.30 24.46 1.53
CA ASP A 123 -15.42 24.95 0.48
C ASP A 123 -14.53 23.79 0.01
N GLN A 124 -14.73 23.31 -1.22
CA GLN A 124 -13.88 22.25 -1.80
C GLN A 124 -12.40 22.64 -1.84
N MET A 125 -12.09 23.94 -1.86
CA MET A 125 -10.72 24.47 -1.89
C MET A 125 -10.10 24.64 -0.50
N ALA A 126 -10.85 24.38 0.57
CA ALA A 126 -10.35 24.50 1.94
C ALA A 126 -9.31 23.43 2.25
N ASN A 127 -8.17 23.85 2.81
CA ASN A 127 -7.19 22.94 3.38
C ASN A 127 -7.81 22.15 4.54
N ARG A 128 -7.50 20.85 4.61
CA ARG A 128 -7.99 19.92 5.63
C ARG A 128 -6.81 19.24 6.34
N VAL A 129 -6.96 19.00 7.63
CA VAL A 129 -6.10 18.13 8.43
C VAL A 129 -6.99 17.08 9.07
N ILE A 130 -6.73 15.83 8.71
CA ILE A 130 -7.46 14.65 9.14
C ILE A 130 -6.63 13.98 10.24
N SER A 131 -7.28 13.69 11.37
CA SER A 131 -6.69 13.00 12.51
C SER A 131 -7.66 11.93 13.03
N PHE A 132 -7.17 11.07 13.92
CA PHE A 132 -7.87 9.85 14.32
C PHE A 132 -7.96 9.75 15.84
N ASP A 133 -9.14 9.42 16.37
CA ASP A 133 -9.38 9.17 17.81
C ASP A 133 -9.92 7.75 17.97
N ASN A 134 -9.09 6.87 18.55
CA ASN A 134 -9.38 5.44 18.74
C ASN A 134 -9.88 4.75 17.46
N TYR A 135 -9.44 5.23 16.29
CA TYR A 135 -9.92 4.75 15.00
C TYR A 135 -9.25 3.42 14.62
N VAL A 136 -10.07 2.46 14.22
CA VAL A 136 -9.64 1.10 13.85
C VAL A 136 -10.31 0.70 12.56
N VAL A 137 -9.53 0.09 11.65
CA VAL A 137 -10.03 -0.47 10.39
C VAL A 137 -9.63 -1.93 10.30
N ASN A 138 -10.61 -2.84 10.21
CA ASN A 138 -10.38 -4.30 10.17
C ASN A 138 -9.37 -4.78 11.23
N ASN A 139 -9.61 -4.41 12.50
CA ASN A 139 -8.75 -4.71 13.66
C ASN A 139 -7.34 -4.09 13.64
N ARG A 140 -7.06 -3.12 12.77
CA ARG A 140 -5.80 -2.38 12.74
C ARG A 140 -6.03 -0.94 13.19
N GLN A 141 -5.29 -0.51 14.20
CA GLN A 141 -5.39 0.84 14.72
C GLN A 141 -4.69 1.83 13.79
N ILE A 142 -5.34 2.96 13.51
CA ILE A 142 -4.82 4.03 12.67
C ILE A 142 -4.49 5.25 13.53
N SER A 143 -3.33 5.84 13.28
CA SER A 143 -2.89 7.08 13.95
C SER A 143 -2.05 7.96 13.03
N GLY A 144 -1.67 9.14 13.51
CA GLY A 144 -0.97 10.16 12.71
C GLY A 144 -1.97 11.13 12.07
N THR A 145 -1.54 11.81 11.00
CA THR A 145 -2.41 12.74 10.28
C THR A 145 -2.28 12.60 8.76
N ILE A 146 -3.37 12.94 8.08
CA ILE A 146 -3.40 13.19 6.64
C ILE A 146 -3.69 14.68 6.46
N GLU A 147 -2.81 15.40 5.76
CA GLU A 147 -3.07 16.79 5.37
C GLU A 147 -3.45 16.83 3.90
N LEU A 148 -4.57 17.45 3.57
CA LEU A 148 -5.00 17.69 2.19
C LEU A 148 -4.97 19.20 1.95
N ARG A 149 -3.99 19.66 1.15
CA ARG A 149 -3.65 21.08 1.02
C ARG A 149 -3.36 21.49 -0.40
N ASN A 150 -3.20 22.79 -0.60
CA ASN A 150 -2.77 23.40 -1.87
C ASN A 150 -3.73 23.04 -3.02
N PHE A 151 -5.03 23.13 -2.75
CA PHE A 151 -6.04 22.91 -3.77
C PHE A 151 -5.84 23.86 -4.95
N ASN A 152 -5.86 23.33 -6.16
CA ASN A 152 -5.69 24.10 -7.39
C ASN A 152 -6.35 23.38 -8.57
N ARG A 153 -6.24 23.94 -9.77
CA ARG A 153 -6.64 23.31 -11.03
C ARG A 153 -5.41 23.01 -11.88
N SER A 154 -5.36 21.83 -12.50
CA SER A 154 -4.33 21.52 -13.49
C SER A 154 -4.57 22.30 -14.79
N GLU A 155 -3.65 22.20 -15.74
CA GLU A 155 -3.79 22.84 -17.06
C GLU A 155 -5.03 22.35 -17.81
N GLU A 156 -5.42 21.09 -17.58
CA GLU A 156 -6.62 20.47 -18.16
C GLU A 156 -7.91 20.82 -17.39
N GLY A 157 -7.80 21.55 -16.28
CA GLY A 157 -8.93 21.99 -15.46
C GLY A 157 -9.36 20.99 -14.39
N PHE A 158 -8.63 19.90 -14.18
CA PHE A 158 -8.91 18.94 -13.13
C PHE A 158 -8.57 19.50 -11.75
N LEU A 159 -9.39 19.19 -10.74
CA LEU A 159 -9.06 19.53 -9.35
C LEU A 159 -7.79 18.80 -8.95
N THR A 160 -6.91 19.51 -8.24
CA THR A 160 -5.66 18.97 -7.71
C THR A 160 -5.51 19.33 -6.25
N ALA A 161 -4.89 18.44 -5.47
CA ALA A 161 -4.51 18.69 -4.09
C ALA A 161 -3.27 17.90 -3.71
N THR A 162 -2.45 18.46 -2.82
CA THR A 162 -1.34 17.75 -2.20
C THR A 162 -1.85 16.99 -0.98
N ARG A 163 -1.71 15.66 -0.98
CA ARG A 163 -1.87 14.83 0.21
C ARG A 163 -0.51 14.67 0.88
N ALA A 164 -0.38 15.08 2.13
CA ALA A 164 0.76 14.75 2.98
C ALA A 164 0.35 13.74 4.06
N LEU A 165 1.12 12.68 4.21
CA LEU A 165 1.01 11.73 5.32
C LEU A 165 2.08 12.11 6.36
N VAL A 166 1.66 12.37 7.59
CA VAL A 166 2.55 12.80 8.68
C VAL A 166 2.40 11.81 9.83
N GLY A 167 3.38 10.93 9.97
CA GLY A 167 3.37 9.85 10.95
C GLY A 167 2.18 8.90 10.78
N TYR A 168 1.60 8.82 9.58
CA TYR A 168 0.44 7.95 9.34
C TYR A 168 0.85 6.51 9.59
N THR A 169 0.23 5.89 10.59
CA THR A 169 0.66 4.60 11.14
C THR A 169 -0.50 3.63 11.21
N VAL A 170 -0.27 2.43 10.69
CA VAL A 170 -1.18 1.27 10.78
C VAL A 170 -0.56 0.28 11.75
N THR A 171 -1.21 0.08 12.89
CA THR A 171 -0.77 -0.85 13.94
C THR A 171 -1.60 -2.12 13.90
N TYR A 172 -0.93 -3.27 13.83
CA TYR A 172 -1.53 -4.59 13.75
C TYR A 172 -1.84 -5.13 15.16
N PRO A 173 -2.70 -6.16 15.30
CA PRO A 173 -3.07 -6.73 16.59
C PRO A 173 -1.90 -7.27 17.43
N ASP A 174 -0.79 -7.63 16.78
CA ASP A 174 0.44 -8.10 17.44
C ASP A 174 1.31 -6.95 17.97
N GLY A 175 0.91 -5.69 17.74
CA GLY A 175 1.62 -4.49 18.14
C GLY A 175 2.67 -4.00 17.14
N ASN A 176 2.93 -4.75 16.06
CA ASN A 176 3.81 -4.29 14.99
C ASN A 176 3.09 -3.23 14.14
N SER A 177 3.85 -2.35 13.49
CA SER A 177 3.26 -1.22 12.77
C SER A 177 4.00 -0.85 11.51
N VAL A 178 3.25 -0.34 10.53
CA VAL A 178 3.79 0.33 9.34
C VAL A 178 3.57 1.83 9.52
N THR A 179 4.62 2.64 9.39
CA THR A 179 4.52 4.10 9.44
C THR A 179 5.02 4.71 8.14
N VAL A 180 4.28 5.67 7.58
CA VAL A 180 4.63 6.37 6.34
C VAL A 180 4.64 7.89 6.51
N ASN A 181 5.57 8.54 5.82
CA ASN A 181 5.75 10.00 5.80
C ASN A 181 6.10 10.46 4.38
N GLY A 182 5.40 11.48 3.88
CA GLY A 182 5.69 12.04 2.56
C GLY A 182 4.46 12.68 1.94
N SER A 183 4.56 13.00 0.66
CA SER A 183 3.49 13.71 -0.04
C SER A 183 3.28 13.23 -1.46
N THR A 184 2.02 13.10 -1.84
CA THR A 184 1.60 12.83 -3.21
C THR A 184 0.73 13.98 -3.73
N LEU A 185 0.81 14.24 -5.03
CA LEU A 185 -0.15 15.09 -5.72
C LEU A 185 -1.28 14.20 -6.21
N ARG A 186 -2.52 14.58 -5.91
CA ARG A 186 -3.75 13.94 -6.38
C ARG A 186 -4.41 14.87 -7.40
N GLU A 187 -4.85 14.31 -8.51
CA GLU A 187 -5.62 14.98 -9.55
C GLU A 187 -6.89 14.18 -9.83
N TRP A 188 -8.06 14.79 -9.67
CA TRP A 188 -9.37 14.14 -9.91
C TRP A 188 -9.69 14.20 -11.41
N ILE A 189 -9.55 13.07 -12.09
CA ILE A 189 -9.71 12.97 -13.54
C ILE A 189 -11.10 12.49 -13.96
N GLU A 190 -11.83 11.85 -13.03
CA GLU A 190 -13.26 11.53 -13.13
C GLU A 190 -13.89 11.62 -11.72
N GLY A 191 -15.22 11.81 -11.66
CA GLY A 191 -16.02 11.80 -10.42
C GLY A 191 -16.06 13.11 -9.63
N GLU A 192 -15.25 14.11 -9.97
CA GLU A 192 -15.23 15.38 -9.24
C GLU A 192 -16.61 16.06 -9.21
N GLY A 193 -17.14 16.28 -8.00
CA GLY A 193 -18.38 17.04 -7.78
C GLY A 193 -19.67 16.35 -8.23
N ASP A 194 -19.62 15.07 -8.61
CA ASP A 194 -20.81 14.29 -8.93
C ASP A 194 -21.56 13.79 -7.68
N GLY A 195 -20.95 13.98 -6.50
CA GLY A 195 -21.50 13.61 -5.21
C GLY A 195 -21.46 12.09 -4.94
N ASP A 196 -20.71 11.33 -5.73
CA ASP A 196 -20.45 9.90 -5.53
C ASP A 196 -18.94 9.58 -5.53
N PRO A 197 -18.31 9.60 -4.36
CA PRO A 197 -16.91 9.21 -4.18
C PRO A 197 -16.52 7.84 -4.77
N LEU A 198 -17.47 6.92 -5.03
CA LEU A 198 -17.16 5.65 -5.70
C LEU A 198 -16.85 5.80 -7.20
N THR A 199 -17.29 6.87 -7.85
CA THR A 199 -16.99 7.14 -9.27
C THR A 199 -15.64 7.80 -9.45
N ASN A 200 -15.01 8.25 -8.36
CA ASN A 200 -13.75 8.99 -8.41
C ASN A 200 -12.64 8.17 -9.07
N VAL A 201 -11.92 8.85 -9.95
CA VAL A 201 -10.69 8.37 -10.55
C VAL A 201 -9.62 9.42 -10.31
N ILE A 202 -8.57 9.02 -9.61
CA ILE A 202 -7.51 9.92 -9.17
C ILE A 202 -6.20 9.53 -9.83
N ARG A 203 -5.57 10.48 -10.51
CA ARG A 203 -4.18 10.37 -10.94
C ARG A 203 -3.27 10.84 -9.81
N ILE A 204 -2.27 10.01 -9.48
CA ILE A 204 -1.40 10.23 -8.33
C ILE A 204 0.06 10.28 -8.80
N THR A 205 0.80 11.30 -8.35
CA THR A 205 2.26 11.40 -8.53
C THR A 205 2.93 11.74 -7.20
N GLY A 206 4.26 11.60 -7.13
CA GLY A 206 5.05 11.89 -5.93
C GLY A 206 5.52 10.63 -5.22
N GLY A 207 5.62 10.66 -3.89
CA GLY A 207 6.16 9.54 -3.14
C GLY A 207 6.25 9.80 -1.64
N TYR A 208 6.64 8.76 -0.92
CA TYR A 208 6.81 8.80 0.53
C TYR A 208 7.94 7.86 0.97
N GLU A 209 8.37 8.01 2.21
CA GLU A 209 9.18 7.01 2.90
C GLU A 209 8.36 6.32 3.97
N GLY A 210 8.78 5.12 4.37
CA GLY A 210 8.11 4.38 5.40
C GLY A 210 9.03 3.45 6.17
N THR A 211 8.48 2.89 7.24
CA THR A 211 9.09 1.83 8.06
C THR A 211 8.08 0.69 8.15
N SER A 212 8.48 -0.52 7.76
CA SER A 212 7.64 -1.71 7.78
C SER A 212 7.43 -2.26 9.20
N THR A 213 6.56 -3.25 9.36
CA THR A 213 6.35 -3.98 10.63
C THR A 213 7.63 -4.57 11.20
N ARG A 214 8.60 -4.88 10.33
CA ARG A 214 9.91 -5.43 10.68
C ARG A 214 10.97 -4.37 10.97
N GLY A 215 10.60 -3.09 11.04
CA GLY A 215 11.52 -1.98 11.26
C GLY A 215 12.39 -1.64 10.04
N VAL A 216 12.04 -2.16 8.86
CA VAL A 216 12.80 -1.91 7.62
C VAL A 216 12.35 -0.59 7.02
N ARG A 217 13.28 0.35 6.88
CA ARG A 217 13.03 1.61 6.18
C ARG A 217 12.98 1.40 4.67
N PHE A 218 12.07 2.08 4.00
CA PHE A 218 11.95 2.06 2.55
C PHE A 218 11.53 3.43 1.99
N THR A 219 11.84 3.68 0.73
CA THR A 219 11.22 4.75 -0.07
C THR A 219 10.21 4.15 -1.04
N HIS A 220 9.21 4.92 -1.40
CA HIS A 220 8.17 4.57 -2.36
C HIS A 220 7.98 5.76 -3.31
N THR A 221 8.44 5.62 -4.54
CA THR A 221 8.43 6.69 -5.55
C THR A 221 7.55 6.27 -6.72
N ILE A 222 6.57 7.11 -7.08
CA ILE A 222 5.77 6.91 -8.28
C ILE A 222 6.60 7.39 -9.48
N THR A 223 7.00 6.46 -10.36
CA THR A 223 7.82 6.75 -11.55
C THR A 223 6.97 6.90 -12.81
N GLU A 224 5.82 6.23 -12.86
CA GLU A 224 4.75 6.49 -13.82
C GLU A 224 3.45 6.76 -13.05
N PRO A 225 2.67 7.80 -13.42
CA PRO A 225 1.49 8.20 -12.66
C PRO A 225 0.57 7.02 -12.34
N VAL A 226 0.20 6.89 -11.07
CA VAL A 226 -0.70 5.85 -10.60
C VAL A 226 -2.14 6.29 -10.83
N ILE A 227 -2.98 5.40 -11.36
CA ILE A 227 -4.42 5.62 -11.48
C ILE A 227 -5.11 4.86 -10.34
N ALA A 228 -5.84 5.58 -9.50
CA ALA A 228 -6.67 5.01 -8.45
C ALA A 228 -8.15 5.10 -8.83
N ARG A 229 -8.85 3.97 -8.91
CA ARG A 229 -10.28 3.88 -9.26
C ARG A 229 -11.07 3.34 -8.09
N PHE A 230 -11.86 4.21 -7.44
CA PHE A 230 -12.65 3.80 -6.27
C PHE A 230 -13.74 2.79 -6.61
N ALA A 231 -14.26 2.80 -7.84
CA ALA A 231 -15.18 1.80 -8.35
C ALA A 231 -14.58 0.39 -8.38
N CYS A 232 -13.29 0.25 -8.69
CA CYS A 232 -12.60 -1.06 -8.66
C CYS A 232 -12.45 -1.55 -7.22
N ARG A 233 -12.10 -0.63 -6.31
CA ARG A 233 -11.99 -0.97 -4.90
C ARG A 233 -13.32 -1.41 -4.29
N ALA A 234 -14.42 -0.78 -4.69
CA ALA A 234 -15.77 -1.15 -4.26
C ALA A 234 -16.20 -2.56 -4.74
N GLN A 235 -15.62 -3.04 -5.84
CA GLN A 235 -15.86 -4.39 -6.38
C GLN A 235 -14.95 -5.46 -5.77
N GLY A 236 -14.05 -5.09 -4.84
CA GLY A 236 -13.08 -6.00 -4.22
C GLY A 236 -11.77 -6.16 -4.99
N GLY A 237 -11.56 -5.39 -6.06
CA GLY A 237 -10.25 -5.32 -6.73
C GLY A 237 -9.30 -4.33 -6.05
N PHE A 238 -8.08 -4.24 -6.59
CA PHE A 238 -7.13 -3.21 -6.18
C PHE A 238 -7.69 -1.81 -6.46
N LEU A 239 -7.43 -0.88 -5.52
CA LEU A 239 -7.73 0.54 -5.74
C LEU A 239 -6.89 1.12 -6.89
N ARG A 240 -5.63 0.70 -7.00
CA ARG A 240 -4.68 1.20 -8.01
C ARG A 240 -4.72 0.27 -9.22
N THR A 241 -5.11 0.81 -10.38
CA THR A 241 -5.39 0.04 -11.59
C THR A 241 -4.32 0.17 -12.66
N ALA A 242 -3.47 1.20 -12.58
CA ALA A 242 -2.35 1.44 -13.49
C ALA A 242 -1.23 2.25 -12.84
N GLY A 243 -0.05 2.22 -13.45
CA GLY A 243 1.14 2.99 -13.06
C GLY A 243 2.27 2.16 -12.48
N ILE A 244 3.42 2.81 -12.26
CA ILE A 244 4.65 2.16 -11.80
C ILE A 244 5.17 2.86 -10.56
N ILE A 245 5.50 2.04 -9.56
CA ILE A 245 6.14 2.47 -8.33
C ILE A 245 7.49 1.77 -8.19
N GLU A 246 8.51 2.53 -7.83
CA GLU A 246 9.80 2.01 -7.39
C GLU A 246 9.92 2.11 -5.87
N MET A 247 10.14 0.96 -5.24
CA MET A 247 10.43 0.86 -3.82
C MET A 247 11.90 0.53 -3.58
N ILE A 248 12.57 1.32 -2.75
CA ILE A 248 13.97 1.09 -2.38
C ILE A 248 14.05 0.84 -0.88
N ARG A 249 14.54 -0.33 -0.50
CA ARG A 249 14.89 -0.63 0.89
C ARG A 249 16.10 0.20 1.29
N LYS A 250 15.98 0.98 2.37
CA LYS A 250 17.08 1.73 2.96
C LYS A 250 17.76 0.83 3.99
N ASN A 251 18.89 0.25 3.60
CA ASN A 251 19.73 -0.57 4.48
C ASN A 251 21.18 -0.15 4.32
N GLU A 252 21.82 0.21 5.43
CA GLU A 252 23.21 0.66 5.49
C GLU A 252 24.23 -0.47 5.17
N ASN A 253 23.82 -1.73 5.25
CA ASN A 253 24.69 -2.90 5.09
C ASN A 253 24.73 -3.48 3.67
N PHE A 254 23.88 -3.01 2.74
CA PHE A 254 23.95 -3.45 1.35
C PHE A 254 24.77 -2.46 0.52
N SER A 255 25.76 -2.98 -0.21
CA SER A 255 26.63 -2.20 -1.10
C SER A 255 25.93 -1.66 -2.35
N LYS A 256 24.70 -2.11 -2.63
CA LYS A 256 23.87 -1.65 -3.76
C LYS A 256 22.42 -1.53 -3.33
N GLU A 257 21.80 -0.40 -3.65
CA GLU A 257 20.35 -0.23 -3.52
C GLU A 257 19.64 -1.27 -4.39
N ARG A 258 18.75 -2.04 -3.78
CA ARG A 258 17.90 -2.99 -4.50
C ARG A 258 16.53 -2.36 -4.71
N ILE A 259 16.12 -2.23 -5.96
CA ILE A 259 14.83 -1.69 -6.37
C ILE A 259 13.81 -2.84 -6.44
N ARG A 260 12.60 -2.61 -5.95
CA ARG A 260 11.42 -3.41 -6.25
C ARG A 260 10.52 -2.55 -7.15
N THR A 261 10.22 -3.03 -8.34
CA THR A 261 9.34 -2.33 -9.28
C THR A 261 7.95 -2.93 -9.18
N ILE A 262 6.99 -2.14 -8.75
CA ILE A 262 5.60 -2.54 -8.58
C ILE A 262 4.83 -2.02 -9.80
N LEU A 263 4.27 -2.95 -10.56
CA LEU A 263 3.50 -2.69 -11.77
C LEU A 263 2.02 -2.90 -11.45
N TYR A 264 1.25 -1.83 -11.49
CA TYR A 264 -0.21 -1.89 -11.48
C TYR A 264 -0.68 -2.10 -12.93
N GLY A 265 -1.80 -2.81 -13.11
CA GLY A 265 -2.24 -3.37 -14.39
C GLY A 265 -2.60 -2.37 -15.49
N ASP A 266 -3.37 -2.84 -16.46
CA ASP A 266 -3.74 -2.07 -17.67
C ASP A 266 -5.11 -1.37 -17.50
N ASP A 267 -5.32 -0.74 -16.34
CA ASP A 267 -6.53 0.02 -16.00
C ASP A 267 -7.82 -0.81 -15.88
N ILE A 268 -7.68 -2.10 -15.57
CA ILE A 268 -8.75 -3.03 -15.26
C ILE A 268 -8.84 -3.28 -13.74
N CYS A 269 -10.03 -3.62 -13.24
CA CYS A 269 -10.27 -3.88 -11.81
C CYS A 269 -9.74 -5.24 -11.36
N ASP A 270 -8.46 -5.51 -11.62
CA ASP A 270 -7.79 -6.74 -11.20
C ASP A 270 -7.58 -6.75 -9.69
N ASN A 271 -7.50 -7.96 -9.15
CA ASN A 271 -7.10 -8.21 -7.77
C ASN A 271 -5.65 -8.71 -7.68
N THR A 272 -4.85 -8.56 -8.74
CA THR A 272 -3.43 -8.92 -8.75
C THR A 272 -2.56 -7.79 -9.26
N ILE A 273 -1.35 -7.68 -8.70
CA ILE A 273 -0.29 -6.78 -9.19
C ILE A 273 1.01 -7.56 -9.38
N THR A 274 1.88 -7.06 -10.25
CA THR A 274 3.18 -7.67 -10.52
C THR A 274 4.28 -6.89 -9.82
N VAL A 275 5.18 -7.60 -9.13
CA VAL A 275 6.35 -7.03 -8.47
C VAL A 275 7.61 -7.66 -9.06
N ILE A 276 8.51 -6.82 -9.56
CA ILE A 276 9.81 -7.24 -10.09
C ILE A 276 10.88 -7.02 -9.01
N ILE A 277 11.54 -8.10 -8.60
CA ILE A 277 12.65 -8.07 -7.63
C ILE A 277 13.85 -8.78 -8.26
N ASN A 278 14.95 -8.04 -8.44
CA ASN A 278 16.18 -8.55 -9.07
C ASN A 278 15.94 -9.25 -10.43
N GLY A 279 15.01 -8.73 -11.23
CA GLY A 279 14.66 -9.28 -12.55
C GLY A 279 13.76 -10.52 -12.53
N ARG A 280 13.25 -10.94 -11.36
CA ARG A 280 12.23 -11.98 -11.23
C ARG A 280 10.87 -11.35 -10.94
N GLU A 281 9.83 -11.87 -11.58
CA GLU A 281 8.44 -11.45 -11.37
C GLU A 281 7.77 -12.26 -10.26
N PHE A 282 7.00 -11.55 -9.45
CA PHE A 282 6.17 -12.10 -8.38
C PHE A 282 4.78 -11.49 -8.50
N THR A 283 3.76 -12.25 -8.14
CA THR A 283 2.38 -11.77 -8.12
C THR A 283 1.92 -11.58 -6.69
N ILE A 284 1.35 -10.42 -6.39
CA ILE A 284 0.62 -10.17 -5.14
C ILE A 284 -0.87 -10.15 -5.48
N THR A 285 -1.67 -10.87 -4.71
CA THR A 285 -3.14 -10.88 -4.83
C THR A 285 -3.73 -10.19 -3.60
N GLU A 286 -4.70 -9.30 -3.79
CA GLU A 286 -5.51 -8.76 -2.70
C GLU A 286 -6.61 -9.77 -2.34
N GLU A 287 -6.73 -10.11 -1.05
CA GLU A 287 -7.79 -10.97 -0.50
C GLU A 287 -9.04 -10.19 -0.10
#